data_AF-A0A8B8LV89-F1
#
_entry.id   AF-A0A8B8LV89-F1
#
_cell.length_a   1.000
_cell.length_b   1.000
_cell.length_c   1.000
_cell.angle_alpha   90.00
_cell.angle_beta   90.00
_cell.angle_gamma   90.00
#
_symmetry.space_group_name_H-M   'P 1'
#
loop_
_entity.id
_entity.type
_entity.pdbx_description
1 polymer ?
#
loop_
_entity_poly.entity_id
_entity_poly.type
_entity_poly.pdbx_seq_one_letter_code
_entity_poly.pdbx_strand_id
1 'polypeptide(L)'
;MDTPWSHDIISFHKQLTLYWEKMVEEANIKPQKESDAYRKSWLYAGTSYRRMVEPLTIAEYYRDGGKDYVTKNRPKHFILLEKWFRNETTKDKTTNEEINVEFILTTDSCFWAHVEEALLLCKEFKVVREKQEIVKKLIEFEDYLYGLLQNYEVSPEIFLKQSSCMRWWNKYRAIKGSSYNSALTSFMKDPSKRVRYALGAYDFPYFP
;
A
#
# COMPACT_ATOMS: atom_id res chain seq x y z
N MET A 1 -22.85 3.64 -6.52
CA MET A 1 -23.45 2.45 -7.17
C MET A 1 -23.47 1.37 -6.11
N ASP A 2 -24.65 1.07 -5.57
CA ASP A 2 -24.84 0.00 -4.60
C ASP A 2 -25.10 -1.29 -5.36
N THR A 3 -24.06 -2.10 -5.54
CA THR A 3 -24.18 -3.46 -6.08
C THR A 3 -24.31 -4.45 -4.92
N PRO A 4 -24.95 -5.62 -5.09
CA PRO A 4 -25.05 -6.63 -4.03
C PRO A 4 -23.70 -6.99 -3.40
N TRP A 5 -22.65 -7.03 -4.21
CA TRP A 5 -21.26 -7.25 -3.80
C TRP A 5 -20.73 -6.21 -2.79
N SER A 6 -21.23 -4.97 -2.83
CA SER A 6 -20.78 -3.94 -1.88
C SER A 6 -21.25 -4.24 -0.46
N HIS A 7 -22.47 -4.81 -0.31
CA HIS A 7 -23.02 -5.16 1.00
C HIS A 7 -22.25 -6.32 1.64
N ASP A 8 -21.87 -7.31 0.84
CA ASP A 8 -21.07 -8.44 1.31
C ASP A 8 -19.67 -7.99 1.75
N ILE A 9 -19.01 -7.13 0.97
CA ILE A 9 -17.69 -6.59 1.33
C ILE A 9 -17.74 -5.80 2.65
N ILE A 10 -18.75 -4.96 2.84
CA ILE A 10 -18.93 -4.19 4.09
C ILE A 10 -19.14 -5.15 5.27
N SER A 11 -19.93 -6.21 5.09
CA SER A 11 -20.16 -7.23 6.11
C SER A 11 -18.87 -7.96 6.48
N PHE A 12 -18.10 -8.42 5.49
CA PHE A 12 -16.82 -9.10 5.71
C PHE A 12 -15.78 -8.17 6.36
N HIS A 13 -15.67 -6.92 5.90
CA HIS A 13 -14.81 -5.91 6.50
C HIS A 13 -15.11 -5.80 8.00
N LYS A 14 -16.38 -5.59 8.37
CA LYS A 14 -16.79 -5.47 9.78
C LYS A 14 -16.49 -6.71 10.60
N GLN A 15 -16.80 -7.90 10.09
CA GLN A 15 -16.60 -9.16 10.82
C GLN A 15 -15.11 -9.44 11.07
N LEU A 16 -14.27 -9.26 10.05
CA LEU A 16 -12.83 -9.44 10.17
C LEU A 16 -12.22 -8.42 11.13
N THR A 17 -12.62 -7.16 11.06
CA THR A 17 -12.15 -6.12 11.97
C THR A 17 -12.46 -6.46 13.42
N LEU A 18 -13.70 -6.83 13.74
CA LEU A 18 -14.09 -7.21 15.10
C LEU A 18 -13.31 -8.42 15.63
N TYR A 19 -13.11 -9.43 14.79
CA TYR A 19 -12.33 -10.61 15.15
C TYR A 19 -10.88 -10.24 15.47
N TRP A 20 -10.21 -9.53 14.56
CA TRP A 20 -8.78 -9.22 14.72
C TRP A 20 -8.51 -8.20 15.81
N GLU A 21 -9.41 -7.23 16.04
CA GLU A 21 -9.31 -6.33 17.19
C GLU A 21 -9.29 -7.11 18.50
N LYS A 22 -10.24 -8.03 18.68
CA LYS A 22 -10.30 -8.89 19.86
C LYS A 22 -9.05 -9.77 19.98
N MET A 23 -8.63 -10.44 18.90
CA MET A 23 -7.45 -11.32 18.92
C MET A 23 -6.17 -10.55 19.28
N VAL A 24 -6.00 -9.34 18.74
CA VAL A 24 -4.84 -8.50 19.01
C VAL A 24 -4.86 -7.97 20.45
N GLU A 25 -6.02 -7.58 20.96
CA GLU A 25 -6.18 -7.15 22.35
C GLU A 25 -5.81 -8.27 23.33
N GLU A 26 -6.34 -9.48 23.11
CA GLU A 26 -6.03 -10.66 23.93
C GLU A 26 -4.52 -10.98 23.90
N ALA A 27 -3.91 -10.99 22.71
CA ALA A 27 -2.47 -11.25 22.55
C ALA A 27 -1.59 -10.16 23.19
N ASN A 28 -2.06 -8.91 23.21
CA ASN A 28 -1.34 -7.79 23.82
C ASN A 28 -1.39 -7.83 25.36
N ILE A 29 -2.52 -8.26 25.94
CA ILE A 29 -2.67 -8.41 27.40
C ILE A 29 -1.90 -9.65 27.90
N LYS A 30 -2.00 -10.76 27.16
CA LYS A 30 -1.41 -12.04 27.56
C LYS A 30 -0.61 -12.62 26.39
N PRO A 31 0.70 -12.32 26.30
CA PRO A 31 1.55 -12.90 25.28
C PRO A 31 1.47 -14.43 25.33
N GLN A 32 1.01 -15.04 24.24
CA GLN A 32 0.78 -16.48 24.17
C GLN A 32 2.10 -17.25 24.36
N LYS A 33 2.09 -18.27 25.24
CA LYS A 33 3.20 -19.24 25.43
C LYS A 33 3.11 -20.42 24.46
N GLU A 34 2.56 -20.18 23.28
CA GLU A 34 2.28 -21.23 22.30
C GLU A 34 3.54 -21.61 21.52
N SER A 35 3.49 -22.74 20.83
CA SER A 35 4.59 -23.21 19.98
C SER A 35 4.97 -22.18 18.91
N ASP A 36 6.24 -22.15 18.52
CA ASP A 36 6.74 -21.24 17.48
C ASP A 36 5.99 -21.39 16.14
N ALA A 37 5.59 -22.61 15.78
CA ALA A 37 4.83 -22.88 14.56
C ALA A 37 3.46 -22.17 14.58
N TYR A 38 2.74 -22.26 15.70
CA TYR A 38 1.46 -21.56 15.87
C TYR A 38 1.65 -20.05 15.78
N ARG A 39 2.65 -19.52 16.48
CA ARG A 39 2.98 -18.08 16.50
C ARG A 39 3.28 -17.56 15.09
N LYS A 40 4.08 -18.29 14.31
CA LYS A 40 4.36 -17.96 12.90
C LYS A 40 3.06 -17.96 12.07
N SER A 41 2.26 -19.03 12.16
CA SER A 41 0.99 -19.11 11.43
C SER A 41 0.03 -17.96 11.75
N TRP A 42 -0.10 -17.60 13.02
CA TRP A 42 -0.94 -16.48 13.46
C TRP A 42 -0.41 -15.13 12.95
N LEU A 43 0.90 -14.91 12.96
CA LEU A 43 1.52 -13.70 12.40
C LEU A 43 1.30 -13.58 10.89
N TYR A 44 1.39 -14.68 10.14
CA TYR A 44 1.09 -14.68 8.71
C TYR A 44 -0.39 -14.38 8.45
N ALA A 45 -1.31 -15.03 9.18
CA ALA A 45 -2.74 -14.76 9.05
C ALA A 45 -3.09 -13.28 9.37
N GLY A 46 -2.51 -12.74 10.44
CA GLY A 46 -2.71 -11.33 10.82
C GLY A 46 -2.11 -10.35 9.81
N THR A 47 -0.99 -10.73 9.17
CA THR A 47 -0.38 -9.94 8.10
C THR A 47 -1.23 -9.95 6.83
N SER A 48 -1.76 -11.11 6.43
CA SER A 48 -2.69 -11.20 5.30
C SER A 48 -3.95 -10.39 5.55
N TYR A 49 -4.56 -10.52 6.74
CA TYR A 49 -5.69 -9.69 7.15
C TYR A 49 -5.37 -8.20 7.03
N ARG A 50 -4.26 -7.73 7.62
CA ARG A 50 -3.85 -6.32 7.55
C ARG A 50 -3.72 -5.85 6.10
N ARG A 51 -3.04 -6.61 5.24
CA ARG A 51 -2.81 -6.23 3.84
C ARG A 51 -4.08 -6.26 2.98
N MET A 52 -5.09 -7.07 3.34
CA MET A 52 -6.38 -7.10 2.64
C MET A 52 -7.37 -6.04 3.14
N VAL A 53 -7.43 -5.83 4.46
CA VAL A 53 -8.52 -5.08 5.11
C VAL A 53 -8.16 -3.62 5.37
N GLU A 54 -6.91 -3.32 5.73
CA GLU A 54 -6.50 -1.93 5.98
C GLU A 54 -6.70 -1.01 4.76
N PRO A 55 -6.47 -1.45 3.50
CA PRO A 55 -6.86 -0.68 2.31
C PRO A 55 -8.33 -0.27 2.27
N LEU A 56 -9.24 -1.11 2.76
CA LEU A 56 -10.68 -0.82 2.81
C LEU A 56 -10.98 0.24 3.86
N THR A 57 -10.38 0.12 5.05
CA THR A 57 -10.47 1.13 6.12
C THR A 57 -9.93 2.49 5.65
N ILE A 58 -8.80 2.50 4.92
CA ILE A 58 -8.22 3.71 4.32
C ILE A 58 -9.18 4.32 3.30
N ALA A 59 -9.77 3.51 2.42
CA ALA A 59 -10.70 3.98 1.41
C ALA A 59 -11.92 4.67 2.03
N GLU A 60 -12.49 4.08 3.09
CA GLU A 60 -13.59 4.70 3.86
C GLU A 60 -13.14 6.02 4.51
N TYR A 61 -11.97 6.05 5.15
CA TYR A 61 -11.44 7.24 5.82
C TYR A 61 -11.26 8.44 4.87
N TYR A 62 -10.66 8.24 3.70
CA TYR A 62 -10.45 9.32 2.73
C TYR A 62 -11.71 9.67 1.94
N ARG A 63 -12.65 8.73 1.76
CA ARG A 63 -13.99 9.04 1.21
C ARG A 63 -14.72 10.08 2.08
N ASP A 64 -14.55 9.98 3.39
CA ASP A 64 -15.21 10.84 4.37
C ASP A 64 -14.41 12.14 4.66
N GLY A 65 -13.37 12.42 3.85
CA GLY A 65 -12.59 13.66 3.92
C GLY A 65 -11.40 13.63 4.89
N GLY A 66 -11.02 12.44 5.37
CA GLY A 66 -9.85 12.23 6.22
C GLY A 66 -8.52 12.68 5.60
N LYS A 67 -7.52 12.91 6.45
CA LYS A 67 -6.13 13.27 6.10
C LYS A 67 -5.15 12.75 7.13
N ASP A 68 -3.92 12.49 6.72
CA ASP A 68 -2.84 12.00 7.57
C ASP A 68 -3.19 10.66 8.26
N TYR A 69 -3.82 9.72 7.55
CA TYR A 69 -4.31 8.45 8.11
C TYR A 69 -3.24 7.72 8.95
N VAL A 70 -2.04 7.58 8.39
CA VAL A 70 -0.94 6.81 8.99
C VAL A 70 -0.56 7.32 10.38
N THR A 71 -0.61 8.63 10.60
CA THR A 71 -0.18 9.25 11.86
C THR A 71 -1.34 9.58 12.80
N LYS A 72 -2.53 9.87 12.28
CA LYS A 72 -3.65 10.38 13.08
C LYS A 72 -4.78 9.40 13.33
N ASN A 73 -5.02 8.44 12.43
CA ASN A 73 -6.25 7.64 12.46
C ASN A 73 -6.03 6.13 12.25
N ARG A 74 -4.79 5.68 12.17
CA ARG A 74 -4.47 4.27 11.96
C ARG A 74 -4.88 3.42 13.19
N PRO A 75 -5.80 2.44 13.04
CA PRO A 75 -6.23 1.58 14.14
C PRO A 75 -5.08 0.83 14.80
N LYS A 76 -5.12 0.73 16.14
CA LYS A 76 -4.06 0.12 16.95
C LYS A 76 -3.76 -1.32 16.54
N HIS A 77 -4.78 -2.08 16.17
CA HIS A 77 -4.61 -3.50 15.85
C HIS A 77 -3.74 -3.71 14.60
N PHE A 78 -3.88 -2.87 13.57
CA PHE A 78 -2.99 -2.91 12.39
C PHE A 78 -1.54 -2.56 12.75
N ILE A 79 -1.34 -1.53 13.59
CA ILE A 79 -0.01 -1.10 14.05
C ILE A 79 0.70 -2.24 14.80
N LEU A 80 -0.02 -2.92 15.71
CA LEU A 80 0.53 -4.02 16.49
C LEU A 80 0.87 -5.23 15.61
N LEU A 81 -0.03 -5.62 14.70
CA LEU A 81 0.22 -6.72 13.77
C LEU A 81 1.45 -6.47 12.88
N GLU A 82 1.60 -5.26 12.34
CA GLU A 82 2.78 -4.90 11.55
C GLU A 82 4.06 -4.95 12.40
N LYS A 83 4.03 -4.40 13.61
CA LYS A 83 5.16 -4.40 14.54
C LYS A 83 5.58 -5.83 14.89
N TRP A 84 4.64 -6.71 15.22
CA TRP A 84 4.93 -8.09 15.58
C TRP A 84 5.49 -8.89 14.41
N PHE A 85 4.94 -8.72 13.21
CA PHE A 85 5.47 -9.38 12.00
C PHE A 85 6.91 -8.94 11.66
N ARG A 86 7.20 -7.62 11.74
CA ARG A 86 8.56 -7.09 11.51
C ARG A 86 9.57 -7.62 12.53
N ASN A 87 9.17 -7.74 13.79
CA ASN A 87 10.04 -8.27 14.85
C ASN A 87 10.37 -9.76 14.65
N GLU A 88 9.52 -10.50 13.94
CA GLU A 88 9.77 -11.92 13.64
C GLU A 88 10.62 -12.11 12.39
N THR A 89 10.30 -11.40 11.31
CA THR A 89 11.00 -11.51 10.02
C THR A 89 12.42 -10.93 10.04
N THR A 90 12.72 -9.98 10.93
CA THR A 90 14.10 -9.50 11.11
C THR A 90 15.04 -10.56 11.71
N LYS A 91 14.50 -11.65 12.27
CA LYS A 91 15.28 -12.77 12.82
C LYS A 91 15.60 -13.84 11.77
N ASP A 92 14.74 -14.03 10.78
CA ASP A 92 14.87 -15.04 9.72
C ASP A 92 15.05 -14.35 8.35
N LYS A 93 16.26 -13.83 8.08
CA LYS A 93 16.62 -13.24 6.77
C LYS A 93 17.05 -14.32 5.77
N THR A 94 16.16 -15.22 5.43
CA THR A 94 16.34 -16.10 4.27
C THR A 94 14.98 -16.44 3.71
N THR A 95 14.66 -15.92 2.52
CA THR A 95 13.89 -16.64 1.49
C THR A 95 13.89 -15.80 0.22
N ASN A 96 14.71 -16.24 -0.75
CA ASN A 96 14.50 -15.97 -2.17
C ASN A 96 13.47 -17.02 -2.63
N GLU A 97 12.19 -16.68 -2.60
CA GLU A 97 11.16 -17.45 -3.29
C GLU A 97 10.75 -16.70 -4.56
N GLU A 98 10.52 -17.42 -5.65
CA GLU A 98 10.01 -16.85 -6.89
C GLU A 98 8.61 -16.27 -6.64
N ILE A 99 8.51 -14.95 -6.58
CA ILE A 99 7.26 -14.24 -6.31
C ILE A 99 6.42 -14.23 -7.60
N ASN A 100 5.30 -14.93 -7.62
CA ASN A 100 4.26 -14.69 -8.62
C ASN A 100 3.52 -13.40 -8.26
N VAL A 101 3.91 -12.30 -8.92
CA VAL A 101 3.48 -10.92 -8.66
C VAL A 101 1.99 -10.69 -8.95
N GLU A 102 1.38 -11.52 -9.79
CA GLU A 102 -0.01 -11.31 -10.24
C GLU A 102 -1.03 -11.33 -9.09
N PHE A 103 -0.73 -12.08 -8.02
CA PHE A 103 -1.63 -12.28 -6.89
C PHE A 103 -1.09 -11.72 -5.56
N ILE A 104 -0.06 -10.87 -5.60
CA ILE A 104 0.50 -10.33 -4.36
C ILE A 104 -0.46 -9.31 -3.74
N LEU A 105 -0.58 -9.40 -2.42
CA LEU A 105 -1.07 -8.29 -1.62
C LEU A 105 0.08 -7.30 -1.43
N THR A 106 -0.19 -6.01 -1.67
CA THR A 106 0.80 -4.95 -1.43
C THR A 106 1.39 -5.07 -0.03
N THR A 107 2.71 -5.10 0.04
CA THR A 107 3.47 -5.35 1.27
C THR A 107 3.16 -4.30 2.33
N ASP A 108 3.16 -3.04 1.91
CA ASP A 108 2.75 -1.89 2.70
C ASP A 108 1.23 -1.72 2.65
N SER A 109 0.57 -2.06 3.74
CA SER A 109 -0.88 -1.94 3.87
C SER A 109 -1.36 -0.49 3.93
N CYS A 110 -0.46 0.48 4.19
CA CYS A 110 -0.74 1.92 4.14
C CYS A 110 -0.53 2.54 2.76
N PHE A 111 -0.15 1.76 1.74
CA PHE A 111 0.12 2.25 0.39
C PHE A 111 -0.97 3.21 -0.14
N TRP A 112 -2.24 2.83 0.00
CA TRP A 112 -3.35 3.66 -0.49
C TRP A 112 -3.49 4.98 0.27
N ALA A 113 -3.09 5.06 1.55
CA ALA A 113 -3.07 6.32 2.27
C ALA A 113 -2.01 7.26 1.68
N HIS A 114 -0.82 6.73 1.35
CA HIS A 114 0.22 7.51 0.68
C HIS A 114 -0.23 8.02 -0.70
N VAL A 115 -0.97 7.21 -1.46
CA VAL A 115 -1.57 7.63 -2.75
C VAL A 115 -2.57 8.78 -2.54
N GLU A 116 -3.45 8.69 -1.54
CA GLU A 116 -4.45 9.73 -1.29
C GLU A 116 -3.79 11.04 -0.80
N GLU A 117 -2.76 10.98 0.03
CA GLU A 117 -1.96 12.16 0.39
C GLU A 117 -1.28 12.79 -0.84
N ALA A 118 -0.69 11.98 -1.72
CA ALA A 118 -0.10 12.48 -2.96
C ALA A 118 -1.16 13.11 -3.90
N LEU A 119 -2.40 12.59 -3.91
CA LEU A 119 -3.52 13.21 -4.61
C LEU A 119 -3.95 14.54 -3.99
N LEU A 120 -3.93 14.66 -2.67
CA LEU A 120 -4.20 15.91 -1.96
C LEU A 120 -3.13 16.96 -2.28
N LEU A 121 -1.85 16.59 -2.26
CA LEU A 121 -0.74 17.44 -2.69
C LEU A 121 -0.92 17.92 -4.14
N CYS A 122 -1.35 17.04 -5.05
CA CYS A 122 -1.66 17.43 -6.44
C CYS A 122 -2.81 18.44 -6.53
N LYS A 123 -3.80 18.41 -5.63
CA LYS A 123 -4.89 19.39 -5.57
C LYS A 123 -4.36 20.73 -5.03
N GLU A 124 -3.57 20.68 -3.96
CA GLU A 124 -2.97 21.84 -3.32
C GLU A 124 -2.05 22.62 -4.26
N PHE A 125 -1.22 21.90 -5.05
CA PHE A 125 -0.33 22.47 -6.07
C PHE A 125 -1.04 23.43 -7.05
N LYS A 126 -2.33 23.22 -7.31
CA LYS A 126 -3.11 24.06 -8.23
C LYS A 126 -3.52 25.40 -7.62
N VAL A 127 -3.56 25.50 -6.29
CA VAL A 127 -4.14 26.64 -5.57
C VAL A 127 -3.04 27.49 -4.93
N VAL A 128 -1.99 26.88 -4.41
CA VAL A 128 -0.93 27.61 -3.69
C VAL A 128 0.05 28.30 -4.64
N ARG A 129 0.61 29.43 -4.19
CA ARG A 129 1.67 30.17 -4.91
C ARG A 129 3.02 29.51 -4.74
N GLU A 130 3.36 29.14 -3.51
CA GLU A 130 4.62 28.48 -3.17
C GLU A 130 4.49 26.98 -3.37
N LYS A 131 5.22 26.45 -4.35
CA LYS A 131 5.04 25.07 -4.82
C LYS A 131 6.25 24.17 -4.54
N GLN A 132 7.35 24.73 -4.05
CA GLN A 132 8.62 24.02 -3.89
C GLN A 132 8.47 22.82 -2.96
N GLU A 133 7.89 23.02 -1.77
CA GLU A 133 7.69 21.94 -0.79
C GLU A 133 6.72 20.86 -1.29
N ILE A 134 5.67 21.24 -2.01
CA ILE A 134 4.73 20.28 -2.60
C ILE A 134 5.42 19.43 -3.66
N VAL A 135 6.22 20.04 -4.53
CA VAL A 135 6.97 19.32 -5.56
C VAL A 135 7.96 18.35 -4.93
N LYS A 136 8.63 18.74 -3.84
CA LYS A 136 9.54 17.87 -3.10
C LYS A 136 8.81 16.63 -2.57
N LYS A 137 7.69 16.80 -1.86
CA LYS A 137 6.88 15.69 -1.35
C LYS A 137 6.33 14.78 -2.45
N LEU A 138 5.99 15.33 -3.61
CA LEU A 138 5.54 14.53 -4.75
C LEU A 138 6.68 13.68 -5.36
N ILE A 139 7.91 14.20 -5.36
CA ILE A 139 9.10 13.43 -5.77
C ILE A 139 9.39 12.32 -4.76
N GLU A 140 9.33 12.61 -3.47
CA GLU A 140 9.50 11.59 -2.41
C GLU A 140 8.48 10.45 -2.56
N PHE A 141 7.23 10.75 -2.90
CA PHE A 141 6.23 9.73 -3.18
C PHE A 141 6.51 8.95 -4.49
N GLU A 142 7.04 9.60 -5.53
CA GLU A 142 7.50 8.92 -6.73
C GLU A 142 8.63 7.93 -6.44
N ASP A 143 9.63 8.33 -5.64
CA ASP A 143 10.75 7.48 -5.26
C ASP A 143 10.27 6.28 -4.41
N TYR A 144 9.36 6.53 -3.46
CA TYR A 144 8.70 5.49 -2.67
C TYR A 144 7.97 4.47 -3.56
N LEU A 145 7.14 4.93 -4.49
CA LEU A 145 6.40 4.05 -5.40
C LEU A 145 7.36 3.25 -6.29
N TYR A 146 8.41 3.88 -6.80
CA TYR A 146 9.38 3.20 -7.65
C TYR A 146 10.17 2.14 -6.87
N GLY A 147 10.54 2.41 -5.62
CA GLY A 147 11.18 1.42 -4.75
C GLY A 147 10.31 0.18 -4.51
N LEU A 148 9.00 0.37 -4.25
CA LEU A 148 8.07 -0.75 -4.13
C LEU A 148 7.95 -1.57 -5.42
N LEU A 149 7.97 -0.91 -6.57
CA LEU A 149 7.96 -1.58 -7.87
C LEU A 149 9.25 -2.40 -8.06
N GLN A 150 10.42 -1.84 -7.78
CA GLN A 150 11.69 -2.56 -7.94
C GLN A 150 11.76 -3.82 -7.07
N ASN A 151 11.16 -3.78 -5.88
CA ASN A 151 11.15 -4.90 -4.95
C ASN A 151 9.98 -5.87 -5.17
N TYR A 152 9.10 -5.63 -6.16
CA TYR A 152 7.87 -6.40 -6.34
C TYR A 152 6.98 -6.43 -5.08
N GLU A 153 6.90 -5.30 -4.38
CA GLU A 153 6.20 -5.15 -3.11
C GLU A 153 4.81 -4.50 -3.25
N VAL A 154 4.39 -4.19 -4.49
CA VAL A 154 3.10 -3.55 -4.78
C VAL A 154 2.31 -4.30 -5.84
N SER A 155 1.03 -4.56 -5.56
CA SER A 155 0.14 -5.29 -6.46
C SER A 155 -0.03 -4.61 -7.82
N PRO A 156 -0.14 -5.36 -8.94
CA PRO A 156 -0.44 -4.80 -10.26
C PRO A 156 -1.79 -4.05 -10.36
N GLU A 157 -2.68 -4.22 -9.38
CA GLU A 157 -3.96 -3.50 -9.31
C GLU A 157 -3.80 -1.98 -9.33
N ILE A 158 -2.63 -1.47 -8.92
CA ILE A 158 -2.33 -0.04 -9.01
C ILE A 158 -2.39 0.48 -10.44
N PHE A 159 -2.20 -0.37 -11.45
CA PHE A 159 -2.23 0.01 -12.87
C PHE A 159 -3.62 -0.02 -13.51
N LEU A 160 -4.65 -0.48 -12.78
CA LEU A 160 -6.02 -0.45 -13.27
C LEU A 160 -6.38 0.99 -13.67
N LYS A 161 -7.01 1.14 -14.85
CA LYS A 161 -7.26 2.46 -15.48
C LYS A 161 -7.94 3.46 -14.55
N GLN A 162 -8.79 2.98 -13.65
CA GLN A 162 -9.60 3.81 -12.74
C GLN A 162 -9.01 3.91 -11.32
N SER A 163 -7.85 3.30 -11.05
CA SER A 163 -7.22 3.31 -9.74
C SER A 163 -6.84 4.73 -9.29
N SER A 164 -6.85 4.99 -7.98
CA SER A 164 -6.34 6.25 -7.43
C SER A 164 -4.87 6.48 -7.79
N CYS A 165 -4.06 5.42 -7.93
CA CYS A 165 -2.66 5.51 -8.34
C CYS A 165 -2.53 6.03 -9.79
N MET A 166 -3.32 5.50 -10.74
CA MET A 166 -3.33 6.01 -12.11
C MET A 166 -3.90 7.42 -12.21
N ARG A 167 -4.86 7.79 -11.35
CA ARG A 167 -5.35 9.17 -11.23
C ARG A 167 -4.25 10.11 -10.72
N TRP A 168 -3.48 9.69 -9.71
CA TRP A 168 -2.32 10.43 -9.23
C TRP A 168 -1.29 10.59 -10.35
N TRP A 169 -0.91 9.52 -11.02
CA TRP A 169 0.09 9.53 -12.09
C TRP A 169 -0.24 10.52 -13.21
N ASN A 170 -1.50 10.58 -13.63
CA ASN A 170 -1.95 11.53 -14.64
C ASN A 170 -1.85 12.99 -14.16
N LYS A 171 -2.17 13.27 -12.90
CA LYS A 171 -2.01 14.62 -12.31
C LYS A 171 -0.54 14.97 -12.14
N TYR A 172 0.25 14.04 -11.63
CA TYR A 172 1.68 14.23 -11.38
C TYR A 172 2.44 14.53 -12.68
N ARG A 173 2.18 13.77 -13.76
CA ARG A 173 2.73 14.07 -15.09
C ARG A 173 2.38 15.47 -15.58
N ALA A 174 1.13 15.91 -15.39
CA ALA A 174 0.71 17.25 -15.79
C ALA A 174 1.43 18.35 -15.00
N ILE A 175 1.75 18.09 -13.72
CA ILE A 175 2.50 19.00 -12.85
C ILE A 175 3.97 19.09 -13.28
N LYS A 176 4.62 17.94 -13.54
CA LYS A 176 6.05 17.87 -13.89
C LYS A 176 6.35 18.28 -15.33
N GLY A 177 5.37 18.20 -16.22
CA GLY A 177 5.51 18.52 -17.62
C GLY A 177 6.11 17.39 -18.46
N SER A 178 6.04 17.54 -19.78
CA SER A 178 6.47 16.51 -20.75
C SER A 178 7.98 16.28 -20.79
N SER A 179 8.77 17.29 -20.40
CA SER A 179 10.23 17.22 -20.36
C SER A 179 10.77 16.46 -19.14
N TYR A 180 9.95 16.23 -18.11
CA TYR A 180 10.38 15.48 -16.95
C TYR A 180 10.53 13.99 -17.30
N ASN A 181 11.70 13.45 -16.97
CA ASN A 181 12.02 12.06 -17.17
C ASN A 181 12.68 11.52 -15.90
N SER A 182 12.17 10.37 -15.46
CA SER A 182 12.62 9.65 -14.28
C SER A 182 12.48 8.15 -14.56
N ALA A 183 13.05 7.33 -13.68
CA ALA A 183 12.93 5.87 -13.79
C ALA A 183 11.46 5.42 -13.76
N LEU A 184 10.66 5.97 -12.84
CA LEU A 184 9.21 5.75 -12.80
C LEU A 184 8.53 6.24 -14.07
N THR A 185 8.89 7.41 -14.59
CA THR A 185 8.28 7.94 -15.82
C THR A 185 8.55 7.06 -17.03
N SER A 186 9.78 6.58 -17.18
CA SER A 186 10.17 5.63 -18.23
C SER A 186 9.42 4.30 -18.11
N PHE A 187 9.19 3.83 -16.89
CA PHE A 187 8.39 2.64 -16.61
C PHE A 187 6.91 2.84 -16.96
N MET A 188 6.29 3.88 -16.41
CA MET A 188 4.85 4.13 -16.49
C MET A 188 4.36 4.59 -17.87
N LYS A 189 5.23 5.12 -18.72
CA LYS A 189 4.89 5.53 -20.11
C LYS A 189 4.66 4.33 -21.03
N ASP A 190 5.26 3.18 -20.73
CA ASP A 190 5.20 2.00 -21.59
C ASP A 190 4.25 0.94 -21.01
N PRO A 191 3.09 0.69 -21.65
CA PRO A 191 2.16 -0.35 -21.20
C PRO A 191 2.77 -1.75 -21.15
N SER A 192 3.73 -2.08 -22.02
CA SER A 192 4.35 -3.41 -22.06
C SER A 192 5.15 -3.71 -20.80
N LYS A 193 5.78 -2.68 -20.20
CA LYS A 193 6.52 -2.82 -18.93
C LYS A 193 5.61 -3.16 -17.76
N ARG A 194 4.41 -2.58 -17.72
CA ARG A 194 3.40 -2.88 -16.70
C ARG A 194 2.83 -4.29 -16.84
N VAL A 195 2.66 -4.77 -18.07
CA VAL A 195 2.28 -6.17 -18.34
C VAL A 195 3.40 -7.11 -17.88
N ARG A 196 4.66 -6.83 -18.25
CA ARG A 196 5.81 -7.63 -17.80
C ARG A 196 5.96 -7.64 -16.27
N TYR A 197 5.72 -6.50 -15.63
CA TYR A 197 5.73 -6.40 -14.17
C TYR A 197 4.68 -7.30 -13.52
N ALA A 198 3.45 -7.29 -14.05
CA ALA A 198 2.38 -8.16 -13.54
C ALA A 198 2.74 -9.65 -13.63
N LEU A 199 3.54 -10.03 -14.63
CA LEU A 199 4.06 -11.38 -14.82
C LEU A 199 5.33 -11.68 -14.01
N GLY A 200 5.85 -10.74 -13.21
CA GLY A 200 7.14 -10.87 -12.52
C GLY A 200 8.36 -10.94 -13.46
N ALA A 201 8.19 -10.55 -14.73
CA ALA A 201 9.18 -10.72 -15.80
C ALA A 201 9.78 -9.38 -16.27
N TYR A 202 9.62 -8.31 -15.48
CA TYR A 202 10.20 -7.00 -15.78
C TYR A 202 11.51 -6.80 -15.04
N ASP A 203 12.60 -6.64 -15.80
CA ASP A 203 13.91 -6.35 -15.24
C ASP A 203 14.04 -4.83 -15.06
N PHE A 204 14.04 -4.39 -13.80
CA PHE A 204 14.30 -2.99 -13.49
C PHE A 204 15.77 -2.66 -13.78
N PRO A 205 16.05 -1.54 -14.47
CA PRO A 205 17.42 -1.12 -14.69
C PRO A 205 18.12 -0.88 -13.34
N TYR A 206 19.31 -1.47 -13.18
CA TYR A 206 20.19 -1.16 -12.07
C TYR A 206 20.66 0.29 -12.19
N PHE A 207 20.31 1.11 -11.20
CA PHE A 207 20.95 2.41 -11.01
C PHE A 207 21.97 2.25 -9.88
N PRO A 208 23.28 2.47 -10.14
CA PRO A 208 24.32 2.39 -9.12
C PRO A 208 24.20 3.51 -8.08
#